data_AF-A0AAD6FUH4-F1
#
_entry.id   AF-A0AAD6FUH4-F1
#
_cell.length_a   1.000
_cell.length_b   1.000
_cell.length_c   1.000
_cell.angle_alpha   90.00
_cell.angle_beta   90.00
_cell.angle_gamma   90.00
#
_symmetry.space_group_name_H-M   'P 1'
#
loop_
_entity.id
_entity.type
_entity.pdbx_description
1 polymer ?
#
loop_
_entity_poly.entity_id
_entity_poly.type
_entity_poly.pdbx_seq_one_letter_code
_entity_poly.pdbx_strand_id
1 'polypeptide(L)'
;MLNGVFFVCLSLSLWSAGSSLSCRWMQHKFQQFSKNSLDLIDTMANNSTNTTNTTVDAGVGFPNHLYNQASKASAEDKLSFTVQILEEMVVLFEEDNSKASWEEIREENFLQVVTQVADGLRSCIGSHIHKRKHKKIQMYFKRLSSHVLEPMDHSAEAWELIRKEMKTHLVRADLLCSSLLTH
;
A
#
# COMPACT_ATOMS: atom_id res chain seq x y z
N MET A 1 -15.35 45.45 -28.45
CA MET A 1 -14.41 44.33 -28.73
C MET A 1 -14.17 43.54 -27.44
N LEU A 2 -15.15 42.77 -26.97
CA LEU A 2 -15.02 42.03 -25.69
C LEU A 2 -15.64 40.62 -25.74
N ASN A 3 -15.79 40.03 -26.93
CA ASN A 3 -16.34 38.68 -27.11
C ASN A 3 -15.32 37.61 -27.52
N GLY A 4 -14.08 37.99 -27.85
CA GLY A 4 -13.05 37.04 -28.33
C GLY A 4 -12.19 36.44 -27.21
N VAL A 5 -12.11 37.07 -26.04
CA VAL A 5 -11.20 36.65 -24.96
C VAL A 5 -11.84 35.58 -24.05
N PHE A 6 -13.16 35.59 -23.90
CA PHE A 6 -13.87 34.61 -23.06
C PHE A 6 -13.83 33.18 -23.61
N PHE A 7 -13.71 32.99 -24.93
CA PHE A 7 -13.66 31.66 -25.55
C PHE A 7 -12.27 31.00 -25.43
N VAL A 8 -11.20 31.78 -25.31
CA VAL A 8 -9.83 31.26 -25.17
C VAL A 8 -9.57 30.77 -23.74
N CYS A 9 -10.19 31.38 -22.73
CA CYS A 9 -10.07 30.94 -21.34
C CYS A 9 -10.93 29.70 -21.01
N LEU A 10 -12.02 29.45 -21.75
CA LEU A 10 -12.89 28.29 -21.56
C LEU A 10 -12.32 26.98 -22.14
N SER A 11 -11.33 27.06 -23.03
CA SER A 11 -10.64 25.89 -23.59
C SER A 11 -9.37 25.49 -22.84
N LEU A 12 -8.76 26.41 -22.08
CA LEU A 12 -7.57 26.16 -21.27
C LEU A 12 -7.86 25.64 -19.85
N SER A 13 -9.11 25.72 -19.40
CA SER A 13 -9.51 25.22 -18.07
C SER A 13 -9.91 23.73 -18.05
N LEU A 14 -9.84 23.04 -19.19
CA LEU A 14 -10.25 21.63 -19.28
C LEU A 14 -9.12 20.61 -19.12
N TRP A 15 -7.85 21.03 -19.00
CA TRP A 15 -6.69 20.11 -18.96
C TRP A 15 -5.87 20.18 -17.67
N SER A 16 -6.55 20.08 -16.53
CA SER A 16 -5.89 19.77 -15.26
C SER A 16 -6.63 18.72 -14.45
N ALA A 17 -7.41 17.86 -15.11
CA ALA A 17 -7.57 16.50 -14.63
C ALA A 17 -6.24 15.79 -14.89
N GLY A 18 -5.33 15.84 -13.91
CA GLY A 18 -4.09 15.09 -13.94
C GLY A 18 -4.43 13.61 -14.08
N SER A 19 -4.48 13.12 -15.30
CA SER A 19 -4.72 11.70 -15.58
C SER A 19 -3.65 10.93 -14.80
N SER A 20 -4.07 9.98 -13.96
CA SER A 20 -3.15 9.13 -13.20
C SER A 20 -2.16 8.38 -14.11
N LEU A 21 -2.49 8.19 -15.39
CA LEU A 21 -1.59 7.66 -16.43
C LEU A 21 -0.41 8.61 -16.76
N SER A 22 -0.56 9.91 -16.52
CA SER A 22 0.48 10.93 -16.73
C SER A 22 1.27 11.26 -15.45
N CYS A 23 1.05 10.50 -14.37
CA CYS A 23 1.73 10.78 -13.12
C CYS A 23 3.24 10.49 -13.22
N ARG A 24 4.05 11.56 -13.19
CA ARG A 24 5.52 11.46 -13.24
C ARG A 24 6.11 10.60 -12.13
N TRP A 25 5.55 10.67 -10.93
CA TRP A 25 6.06 9.86 -9.81
C TRP A 25 5.85 8.37 -10.09
N MET A 26 4.66 8.00 -10.56
CA MET A 26 4.34 6.62 -10.93
C MET A 26 5.26 6.12 -12.05
N GLN A 27 5.51 6.95 -13.07
CA GLN A 27 6.36 6.58 -14.21
C GLN A 27 7.86 6.42 -13.87
N HIS A 28 8.40 7.23 -12.96
CA HIS A 28 9.85 7.32 -12.77
C HIS A 28 10.36 6.80 -11.42
N LYS A 29 9.48 6.63 -10.43
CA LYS A 29 9.89 6.31 -9.05
C LYS A 29 9.23 5.05 -8.52
N PHE A 30 7.98 4.76 -8.90
CA PHE A 30 7.21 3.67 -8.31
C PHE A 30 7.96 2.32 -8.30
N GLN A 31 8.46 1.86 -9.44
CA GLN A 31 9.14 0.56 -9.52
C GLN A 31 10.35 0.46 -8.59
N GLN A 32 11.13 1.54 -8.47
CA GLN A 32 12.29 1.58 -7.58
C GLN A 32 11.86 1.45 -6.12
N PHE A 33 10.88 2.25 -5.68
CA PHE A 33 10.44 2.24 -4.28
C PHE A 33 9.65 0.97 -3.93
N SER A 34 8.86 0.44 -4.87
CA SER A 34 8.14 -0.84 -4.73
C SER A 34 9.11 -2.01 -4.60
N LYS A 35 10.18 -2.04 -5.41
CA LYS A 35 11.24 -3.02 -5.25
C LYS A 35 11.96 -2.88 -3.90
N ASN A 36 12.30 -1.65 -3.52
CA ASN A 36 12.97 -1.41 -2.24
C ASN A 36 12.14 -1.86 -1.04
N SER A 37 10.81 -1.65 -1.04
CA SER A 37 9.97 -2.13 0.06
C SER A 37 9.91 -3.65 0.13
N LEU A 38 9.88 -4.33 -1.01
CA LEU A 38 9.96 -5.79 -1.10
C LEU A 38 11.33 -6.34 -0.63
N ASP A 39 12.42 -5.68 -1.01
CA ASP A 39 13.76 -6.09 -0.56
C ASP A 39 13.89 -5.91 0.96
N LEU A 40 13.42 -4.77 1.50
CA LEU A 40 13.48 -4.47 2.94
C LEU A 40 12.67 -5.48 3.78
N ILE A 41 11.43 -5.79 3.39
CA ILE A 41 10.60 -6.75 4.14
C ILE A 41 11.16 -8.18 4.14
N ASP A 42 11.96 -8.53 3.12
CA ASP A 42 12.69 -9.80 3.08
C ASP A 42 13.91 -9.77 3.98
N THR A 43 14.65 -8.65 4.03
CA THR A 43 15.80 -8.53 4.94
C THR A 43 15.44 -8.53 6.42
N MET A 44 14.20 -8.17 6.76
CA MET A 44 13.66 -8.29 8.12
C MET A 44 13.56 -9.76 8.58
N ALA A 45 13.42 -10.72 7.66
CA ALA A 45 13.33 -12.14 7.97
C ALA A 45 14.67 -12.77 8.39
N ASN A 46 15.80 -12.20 7.96
CA ASN A 46 17.13 -12.83 8.05
C ASN A 46 17.66 -13.02 9.49
N ASN A 47 16.92 -12.58 10.52
CA ASN A 47 17.24 -12.82 11.93
C ASN A 47 16.15 -13.61 12.67
N SER A 48 15.04 -13.94 11.99
CA SER A 48 13.97 -14.76 12.53
C SER A 48 14.41 -16.23 12.47
N THR A 49 14.56 -16.87 13.62
CA THR A 49 14.86 -18.31 13.72
C THR A 49 13.91 -19.09 12.82
N ASN A 50 14.46 -19.99 11.97
CA ASN A 50 13.77 -20.92 11.06
C ASN A 50 12.37 -21.33 11.56
N THR A 51 11.38 -20.49 11.32
CA THR A 51 10.00 -20.78 11.65
C THR A 51 9.43 -21.43 10.40
N THR A 52 9.02 -22.69 10.56
CA THR A 52 8.43 -23.53 9.53
C THR A 52 7.43 -22.75 8.67
N ASN A 53 7.26 -23.18 7.42
CA ASN A 53 6.33 -22.60 6.43
C ASN A 53 4.86 -22.77 6.87
N THR A 54 4.48 -22.15 7.98
CA THR A 54 3.12 -22.03 8.44
C THR A 54 2.53 -20.88 7.65
N THR A 55 1.76 -21.24 6.61
CA THR A 55 0.79 -20.34 6.02
C THR A 55 -0.11 -19.82 7.14
N VAL A 56 -0.42 -18.52 7.14
CA VAL A 56 -1.34 -17.90 8.10
C VAL A 56 -2.70 -18.59 8.00
N ASP A 57 -2.92 -19.65 8.79
CA ASP A 57 -4.25 -20.15 9.14
C ASP A 57 -4.63 -19.62 10.52
N ALA A 58 -4.31 -18.36 10.79
CA ALA A 58 -4.79 -17.63 11.96
C ALA A 58 -6.26 -17.16 11.79
N GLY A 59 -7.03 -17.82 10.91
CA GLY A 59 -8.44 -17.52 10.63
C GLY A 59 -8.73 -16.23 9.84
N VAL A 60 -7.73 -15.37 9.59
CA VAL A 60 -7.87 -14.15 8.77
C VAL A 60 -7.43 -14.45 7.33
N GLY A 61 -8.38 -14.84 6.48
CA GLY A 61 -8.09 -15.14 5.08
C GLY A 61 -7.74 -13.89 4.25
N PHE A 62 -6.67 -13.99 3.45
CA PHE A 62 -6.20 -12.91 2.56
C PHE A 62 -7.35 -12.31 1.72
N PRO A 63 -7.45 -10.97 1.56
CA PRO A 63 -8.61 -10.31 0.98
C PRO A 63 -8.58 -10.32 -0.56
N ASN A 64 -8.43 -11.50 -1.17
CA ASN A 64 -8.32 -11.71 -2.61
C ASN A 64 -9.46 -11.03 -3.40
N HIS A 65 -10.68 -11.11 -2.87
CA HIS A 65 -11.86 -10.51 -3.48
C HIS A 65 -11.75 -8.97 -3.60
N LEU A 66 -11.12 -8.29 -2.64
CA LEU A 66 -10.92 -6.84 -2.68
C LEU A 66 -9.90 -6.46 -3.76
N TYR A 67 -8.78 -7.19 -3.85
CA TYR A 67 -7.81 -7.01 -4.94
C TYR A 67 -8.43 -7.27 -6.32
N ASN A 68 -9.26 -8.32 -6.44
CA ASN A 68 -9.95 -8.61 -7.69
C ASN A 68 -10.93 -7.49 -8.07
N GLN A 69 -11.62 -6.90 -7.11
CA GLN A 69 -12.47 -5.73 -7.34
C GLN A 69 -11.63 -4.51 -7.77
N ALA A 70 -10.55 -4.21 -7.07
CA ALA A 70 -9.66 -3.09 -7.39
C ALA A 70 -9.03 -3.24 -8.79
N SER A 71 -8.65 -4.45 -9.20
CA SER A 71 -8.05 -4.71 -10.53
C SER A 71 -8.92 -4.29 -11.72
N LYS A 72 -10.25 -4.25 -11.51
CA LYS A 72 -11.26 -3.86 -12.51
C LYS A 72 -11.73 -2.41 -12.36
N ALA A 73 -11.22 -1.69 -11.36
CA ALA A 73 -11.60 -0.31 -11.08
C ALA A 73 -10.83 0.67 -11.98
N SER A 74 -11.18 1.96 -11.88
CA SER A 74 -10.46 3.04 -12.57
C SER A 74 -9.00 3.10 -12.10
N ALA A 75 -8.13 3.75 -12.88
CA ALA A 75 -6.73 3.94 -12.49
C ALA A 75 -6.61 4.69 -11.15
N GLU A 76 -7.42 5.72 -10.93
CA GLU A 76 -7.41 6.45 -9.65
C GLU A 76 -7.92 5.61 -8.48
N ASP A 77 -8.97 4.79 -8.67
CA ASP A 77 -9.46 3.88 -7.62
C ASP A 77 -8.43 2.78 -7.29
N LYS A 78 -7.70 2.28 -8.29
CA LYS A 78 -6.58 1.34 -8.08
C LYS A 78 -5.51 1.98 -7.19
N LEU A 79 -5.08 3.20 -7.53
CA LEU A 79 -4.10 3.93 -6.75
C LEU A 79 -4.60 4.24 -5.34
N SER A 80 -5.86 4.68 -5.19
CA SER A 80 -6.46 4.96 -3.89
C SER A 80 -6.54 3.72 -3.00
N PHE A 81 -6.88 2.57 -3.58
CA PHE A 81 -6.89 1.29 -2.88
C PHE A 81 -5.49 0.91 -2.41
N THR A 82 -4.47 1.05 -3.27
CA THR A 82 -3.08 0.77 -2.90
C THR A 82 -2.57 1.72 -1.82
N VAL A 83 -2.84 3.02 -1.92
CA VAL A 83 -2.46 4.01 -0.90
C VAL A 83 -3.03 3.60 0.46
N GLN A 84 -4.30 3.21 0.51
CA GLN A 84 -4.89 2.77 1.77
C GLN A 84 -4.24 1.49 2.32
N ILE A 85 -3.87 0.52 1.48
CA ILE A 85 -3.15 -0.68 1.95
C ILE A 85 -1.83 -0.30 2.62
N LEU A 86 -1.08 0.62 2.02
CA LEU A 86 0.22 1.05 2.54
C LEU A 86 0.05 1.86 3.84
N GLU A 87 -0.96 2.72 3.92
CA GLU A 87 -1.29 3.45 5.15
C GLU A 87 -1.70 2.52 6.28
N GLU A 88 -2.58 1.54 6.03
CA GLU A 88 -3.03 0.60 7.06
C GLU A 88 -1.89 -0.35 7.50
N MET A 89 -0.94 -0.65 6.60
CA MET A 89 0.30 -1.36 6.94
C MET A 89 1.17 -0.54 7.90
N VAL A 90 1.37 0.76 7.63
CA VAL A 90 2.12 1.63 8.54
C VAL A 90 1.42 1.71 9.90
N VAL A 91 0.09 1.91 9.92
CA VAL A 91 -0.69 1.96 11.17
C VAL A 91 -0.59 0.65 11.97
N LEU A 92 -0.61 -0.51 11.31
CA LEU A 92 -0.47 -1.80 12.00
C LEU A 92 0.90 -1.93 12.69
N PHE A 93 1.96 -1.34 12.11
CA PHE A 93 3.31 -1.40 12.65
C PHE A 93 3.57 -0.34 13.73
N GLU A 94 2.65 0.61 13.95
CA GLU A 94 2.68 1.50 15.12
C GLU A 94 2.30 0.76 16.42
N GLU A 95 1.77 -0.46 16.33
CA GLU A 95 1.52 -1.33 17.49
C GLU A 95 2.84 -1.83 18.11
N ASP A 96 2.79 -2.28 19.37
CA ASP A 96 3.98 -2.77 20.08
C ASP A 96 4.56 -4.01 19.38
N ASN A 97 5.70 -3.80 18.74
CA ASN A 97 6.50 -4.80 18.05
C ASN A 97 7.82 -5.09 18.77
N SER A 98 7.98 -4.70 20.04
CA SER A 98 9.20 -4.93 20.82
C SER A 98 9.58 -6.42 20.95
N LYS A 99 8.61 -7.31 20.80
CA LYS A 99 8.77 -8.78 20.81
C LYS A 99 9.06 -9.36 19.42
N ALA A 100 9.03 -8.55 18.36
CA ALA A 100 9.43 -8.96 17.03
C ALA A 100 10.91 -9.38 17.03
N SER A 101 11.26 -10.35 16.17
CA SER A 101 12.64 -10.86 16.06
C SER A 101 13.53 -10.01 15.14
N TRP A 102 13.02 -8.87 14.68
CA TRP A 102 13.65 -8.03 13.67
C TRP A 102 14.47 -6.91 14.31
N GLU A 103 15.42 -6.36 13.56
CA GLU A 103 16.20 -5.20 14.01
C GLU A 103 15.39 -3.91 13.78
N GLU A 104 15.21 -3.10 14.83
CA GLU A 104 14.42 -1.84 14.82
C GLU A 104 14.78 -0.93 13.63
N ILE A 105 16.08 -0.76 13.36
CA ILE A 105 16.57 0.05 12.22
C ILE A 105 16.05 -0.49 10.87
N ARG A 106 15.91 -1.81 10.70
CA ARG A 106 15.40 -2.39 9.44
C ARG A 106 13.92 -2.14 9.28
N GLU A 107 13.18 -2.18 10.37
CA GLU A 107 11.76 -1.83 10.40
C GLU A 107 11.53 -0.36 10.07
N GLU A 108 12.25 0.55 10.73
CA GLU A 108 12.13 1.99 10.48
C GLU A 108 12.39 2.32 9.01
N ASN A 109 13.45 1.73 8.43
CA ASN A 109 13.77 1.87 7.00
C ASN A 109 12.64 1.33 6.12
N PHE A 110 12.06 0.18 6.48
CA PHE A 110 10.92 -0.40 5.77
C PHE A 110 9.71 0.55 5.78
N LEU A 111 9.30 1.02 6.96
CA LEU A 111 8.15 1.92 7.12
C LEU A 111 8.36 3.27 6.44
N GLN A 112 9.58 3.79 6.47
CA GLN A 112 9.94 4.99 5.73
C GLN A 112 9.71 4.82 4.23
N VAL A 113 10.18 3.71 3.64
CA VAL A 113 10.00 3.44 2.21
C VAL A 113 8.54 3.19 1.87
N VAL A 114 7.79 2.43 2.69
CA VAL A 114 6.34 2.21 2.50
C VAL A 114 5.57 3.54 2.51
N THR A 115 5.89 4.42 3.45
CA THR A 115 5.30 5.77 3.53
C THR A 115 5.61 6.59 2.28
N GLN A 116 6.85 6.53 1.79
CA GLN A 116 7.25 7.22 0.55
C GLN A 116 6.51 6.68 -0.68
N VAL A 117 6.24 5.36 -0.74
CA VAL A 117 5.39 4.79 -1.80
C VAL A 117 3.97 5.34 -1.68
N ALA A 118 3.39 5.36 -0.47
CA ALA A 118 2.04 5.86 -0.24
C ALA A 118 1.91 7.34 -0.64
N ASP A 119 2.83 8.19 -0.20
CA ASP A 119 2.87 9.62 -0.53
C ASP A 119 3.04 9.86 -2.03
N GLY A 120 3.93 9.11 -2.65
CA GLY A 120 4.17 9.12 -4.08
C GLY A 120 2.92 8.80 -4.90
N LEU A 121 2.25 7.68 -4.58
CA LEU A 121 1.00 7.29 -5.22
C LEU A 121 -0.13 8.28 -4.92
N ARG A 122 -0.19 8.83 -3.69
CA ARG A 122 -1.18 9.84 -3.32
C ARG A 122 -1.03 11.11 -4.16
N SER A 123 0.20 11.50 -4.51
CA SER A 123 0.44 12.66 -5.40
C SER A 123 -0.14 12.48 -6.81
N CYS A 124 -0.45 11.25 -7.21
CA CYS A 124 -1.03 10.90 -8.52
C CYS A 124 -2.56 10.86 -8.55
N ILE A 125 -3.23 11.12 -7.42
CA ILE A 125 -4.68 10.99 -7.28
C ILE A 125 -5.28 12.39 -7.07
N GLY A 126 -6.42 12.67 -7.70
CA GLY A 126 -7.14 13.93 -7.48
C GLY A 126 -7.61 14.13 -6.04
N SER A 127 -7.62 15.38 -5.58
CA SER A 127 -7.92 15.78 -4.19
C SER A 127 -9.24 15.25 -3.62
N HIS A 128 -10.22 14.99 -4.49
CA HIS A 128 -11.55 14.49 -4.11
C HIS A 128 -11.60 13.00 -3.79
N ILE A 129 -10.71 12.20 -4.38
CA ILE A 129 -10.72 10.73 -4.24
C ILE A 129 -10.12 10.29 -2.89
N HIS A 130 -9.21 11.07 -2.33
CA HIS A 130 -8.59 10.81 -1.02
C HIS A 130 -9.59 10.65 0.14
N LYS A 131 -10.84 11.11 -0.01
CA LYS A 131 -11.87 10.99 1.03
C LYS A 131 -12.54 9.61 1.07
N ARG A 132 -12.40 8.79 0.01
CA ARG A 132 -13.09 7.51 -0.10
C ARG A 132 -12.26 6.38 0.51
N LYS A 133 -12.55 6.04 1.76
CA LYS A 133 -11.94 4.87 2.44
C LYS A 133 -12.65 3.56 2.06
N HIS A 134 -11.89 2.55 1.69
CA HIS A 134 -12.34 1.17 1.54
C HIS A 134 -12.54 0.53 2.91
N LYS A 135 -13.73 0.68 3.51
CA LYS A 135 -14.01 0.16 4.86
C LYS A 135 -13.66 -1.33 5.06
N LYS A 136 -13.80 -2.15 4.01
CA LYS A 136 -13.46 -3.58 4.08
C LYS A 136 -11.97 -3.84 4.22
N ILE A 137 -11.09 -3.04 3.59
CA ILE A 137 -9.64 -3.21 3.77
C ILE A 137 -9.22 -2.71 5.16
N GLN A 138 -9.79 -1.62 5.64
CA GLN A 138 -9.55 -1.16 7.00
C GLN A 138 -9.95 -2.22 8.05
N MET A 139 -11.14 -2.81 7.90
CA MET A 139 -11.57 -3.90 8.80
C MET A 139 -10.68 -5.14 8.69
N TYR A 140 -10.08 -5.38 7.53
CA TYR A 140 -9.15 -6.47 7.33
C TYR A 140 -7.88 -6.29 8.19
N PHE A 141 -7.23 -5.12 8.12
CA PHE A 141 -6.06 -4.82 8.94
C PHE A 141 -6.38 -4.83 10.44
N LYS A 142 -7.55 -4.33 10.86
CA LYS A 142 -8.01 -4.46 12.24
C LYS A 142 -8.18 -5.91 12.71
N ARG A 143 -8.54 -6.82 11.80
CA ARG A 143 -8.61 -8.26 12.11
C ARG A 143 -7.22 -8.87 12.24
N LEU A 144 -6.23 -8.41 11.49
CA LEU A 144 -4.85 -8.85 11.69
C LEU A 144 -4.38 -8.53 13.12
N SER A 145 -4.61 -7.30 13.60
CA SER A 145 -4.31 -6.95 14.99
C SER A 145 -5.08 -7.83 15.98
N SER A 146 -6.41 -7.81 15.95
CA SER A 146 -7.26 -8.49 16.96
C SER A 146 -7.30 -10.02 16.89
N HIS A 147 -6.99 -10.64 15.74
CA HIS A 147 -7.09 -12.10 15.57
C HIS A 147 -5.72 -12.77 15.37
N VAL A 148 -4.65 -12.00 15.18
CA VAL A 148 -3.28 -12.54 15.04
C VAL A 148 -2.36 -11.99 16.13
N LEU A 149 -2.23 -10.66 16.25
CA LEU A 149 -1.31 -10.04 17.21
C LEU A 149 -1.81 -10.21 18.66
N GLU A 150 -3.02 -9.75 18.96
CA GLU A 150 -3.57 -9.80 20.34
C GLU A 150 -3.63 -11.22 20.92
N PRO A 151 -4.17 -12.25 20.21
CA PRO A 151 -4.29 -13.60 20.78
C PRO A 151 -2.94 -14.30 21.01
N MET A 152 -1.91 -13.86 20.28
CA MET A 152 -0.55 -14.38 20.39
C MET A 152 0.35 -13.44 21.21
N ASP A 153 -0.24 -12.49 21.97
CA ASP A 153 0.44 -11.54 22.84
C ASP A 153 1.61 -10.81 22.13
N HIS A 154 1.39 -10.42 20.87
CA HIS A 154 2.38 -9.75 20.02
C HIS A 154 3.71 -10.52 19.93
N SER A 155 3.70 -11.85 20.05
CA SER A 155 4.91 -12.69 20.00
C SER A 155 5.69 -12.56 18.68
N ALA A 156 6.96 -12.98 18.72
CA ALA A 156 7.83 -13.00 17.54
C ALA A 156 7.21 -13.80 16.39
N GLU A 157 6.52 -14.90 16.70
CA GLU A 157 5.80 -15.74 15.75
C GLU A 157 4.64 -15.00 15.10
N ALA A 158 3.86 -14.22 15.88
CA ALA A 158 2.75 -13.42 15.36
C ALA A 158 3.24 -12.34 14.38
N TRP A 159 4.31 -11.64 14.76
CA TRP A 159 4.93 -10.63 13.91
C TRP A 159 5.54 -11.22 12.64
N GLU A 160 6.07 -12.44 12.68
CA GLU A 160 6.53 -13.14 11.48
C GLU A 160 5.36 -13.53 10.54
N LEU A 161 4.18 -13.87 11.09
CA LEU A 161 2.96 -14.04 10.28
C LEU A 161 2.54 -12.71 9.63
N ILE A 162 2.54 -11.61 10.38
CA ILE A 162 2.24 -10.26 9.86
C ILE A 162 3.23 -9.85 8.77
N ARG A 163 4.53 -10.09 8.94
CA ARG A 163 5.56 -9.77 7.93
C ARG A 163 5.30 -10.52 6.62
N LYS A 164 5.01 -11.83 6.67
CA LYS A 164 4.66 -12.65 5.49
C LYS A 164 3.39 -12.14 4.80
N GLU A 165 2.39 -11.77 5.60
CA GLU A 165 1.13 -11.19 5.12
C GLU A 165 1.36 -9.84 4.42
N MET A 166 2.17 -8.96 5.03
CA MET A 166 2.54 -7.67 4.45
C MET A 166 3.34 -7.82 3.16
N LYS A 167 4.26 -8.79 3.08
CA LYS A 167 4.95 -9.12 1.84
C LYS A 167 3.96 -9.47 0.73
N THR A 168 2.95 -10.28 1.04
CA THR A 168 1.89 -10.63 0.08
C THR A 168 1.10 -9.39 -0.36
N HIS A 169 0.78 -8.48 0.56
CA HIS A 169 0.16 -7.19 0.23
C HIS A 169 1.02 -6.34 -0.71
N LEU A 170 2.32 -6.22 -0.46
CA LEU A 170 3.26 -5.47 -1.30
C LEU A 170 3.34 -6.04 -2.72
N VAL A 171 3.45 -7.37 -2.86
CA VAL A 171 3.44 -8.03 -4.18
C VAL A 171 2.14 -7.75 -4.93
N ARG A 172 1.00 -7.84 -4.25
CA ARG A 172 -0.31 -7.60 -4.88
C ARG A 172 -0.54 -6.13 -5.22
N ALA A 173 -0.03 -5.21 -4.40
CA ALA A 173 -0.03 -3.78 -4.66
C ALA A 173 0.87 -3.42 -5.85
N ASP A 174 2.07 -4.02 -5.93
CA ASP A 174 2.98 -3.85 -7.06
C ASP A 174 2.32 -4.25 -8.37
N LEU A 175 1.76 -5.46 -8.44
CA LEU A 175 1.05 -5.94 -9.63
C LEU A 175 -0.10 -5.02 -10.03
N LEU A 176 -0.86 -4.51 -9.04
CA LEU A 176 -1.99 -3.63 -9.28
C LEU A 176 -1.55 -2.29 -9.89
N CYS A 177 -0.52 -1.67 -9.33
CA CYS A 177 0.02 -0.40 -9.80
C CYS A 177 0.82 -0.53 -11.09
N SER A 178 1.62 -1.58 -11.25
CA SER A 178 2.37 -1.88 -12.48
C SER A 178 1.46 -2.14 -13.68
N SER A 179 0.21 -2.59 -13.46
CA SER A 179 -0.81 -2.67 -14.52
C SER A 179 -1.19 -1.31 -15.14
N LEU A 180 -0.79 -0.20 -14.51
CA LEU A 180 -1.00 1.17 -14.99
C LEU A 180 0.20 1.70 -15.79
N LEU A 181 1.35 1.01 -15.75
CA LEU A 181 2.57 1.39 -16.46
C LEU A 181 2.72 0.71 -17.82
N THR A 182 1.93 -0.34 -18.07
CA THR A 182 1.98 -1.12 -19.30
C THR A 182 1.10 -0.47 -20.37
N HIS A 183 1.75 0.22 -21.31
CA HIS A 183 1.16 0.69 -22.57
C HIS A 183 1.69 -0.13 -23.73
#